data_AF-A0A9P6N7R7-F1
#
_entry.id   AF-A0A9P6N7R7-F1
#
_cell.length_a   1.000
_cell.length_b   1.000
_cell.length_c   1.000
_cell.angle_alpha   90.00
_cell.angle_beta   90.00
_cell.angle_gamma   90.00
#
_symmetry.space_group_name_H-M   'P 1'
#
loop_
_entity.id
_entity.type
_entity.pdbx_description
1 polymer ?
#
loop_
_entity_poly.entity_id
_entity_poly.type
_entity_poly.pdbx_seq_one_letter_code
_entity_poly.pdbx_strand_id
1 'polypeptide(L)'
;MQHGTQVTLFSEHERLDFNRLLKNVVLPLGINWVPLNLGEVRHGKLKAAQWKTIFIYIIPLIIPEMLVLDVDNFKATSNRGLILKNVAKLCRCTQIVLAKKYTTADIKEFQVMYDHYNYTSKELFNDSRVLPNHHYALHIPEQMRYWGPLMAVSEFADERLNGMLQKVKTNHRTSEMDGTIMTRHHPGCRRL
;
A
#
# COMPACT_ATOMS: atom_id res chain seq x y z
N MET A 1 -3.73 -24.62 14.00
CA MET A 1 -3.55 -24.53 12.53
C MET A 1 -2.36 -23.62 12.28
N GLN A 2 -1.34 -24.13 11.59
CA GLN A 2 -0.23 -23.30 11.10
C GLN A 2 -0.76 -22.48 9.92
N HIS A 3 -0.55 -21.16 9.95
CA HIS A 3 -0.90 -20.27 8.85
C HIS A 3 0.31 -20.18 7.89
N GLY A 4 0.08 -20.32 6.58
CA GLY A 4 1.12 -20.22 5.55
C GLY A 4 1.93 -21.50 5.28
N THR A 5 2.59 -21.54 4.11
CA THR A 5 3.70 -22.44 3.78
C THR A 5 5.02 -21.67 3.91
N GLN A 6 6.18 -22.36 3.87
CA GLN A 6 7.54 -21.79 4.04
C GLN A 6 7.87 -20.54 3.18
N VAL A 7 7.01 -20.14 2.24
CA VAL A 7 7.24 -19.07 1.27
C VAL A 7 6.14 -17.98 1.29
N THR A 8 4.94 -18.24 1.84
CA THR A 8 3.79 -17.31 1.72
C THR A 8 3.03 -17.09 3.03
N LEU A 9 2.65 -15.82 3.28
CA LEU A 9 1.86 -15.37 4.43
C LEU A 9 0.49 -16.07 4.55
N PHE A 10 -0.11 -16.41 3.41
CA PHE A 10 -1.38 -17.13 3.31
C PHE A 10 -1.14 -18.50 2.66
N SER A 11 -1.86 -19.51 3.15
CA SER A 11 -2.08 -20.76 2.43
C SER A 11 -2.89 -20.51 1.16
N GLU A 12 -2.90 -21.49 0.24
CA GLU A 12 -3.67 -21.38 -1.00
C GLU A 12 -5.16 -21.16 -0.73
N HIS A 13 -5.72 -21.84 0.28
CA HIS A 13 -7.09 -21.68 0.71
C HIS A 13 -7.39 -20.26 1.18
N GLU A 14 -6.53 -19.71 2.05
CA GLU A 14 -6.67 -18.34 2.56
C GLU A 14 -6.57 -17.30 1.44
N ARG A 15 -5.70 -17.53 0.44
CA ARG A 15 -5.63 -16.66 -0.75
C ARG A 15 -6.93 -16.68 -1.56
N LEU A 16 -7.53 -17.85 -1.74
CA LEU A 16 -8.80 -17.99 -2.45
C LEU A 16 -9.94 -17.30 -1.69
N ASP A 17 -9.97 -17.44 -0.36
CA ASP A 17 -10.94 -16.73 0.48
C ASP A 17 -10.76 -15.21 0.43
N PHE A 18 -9.51 -14.75 0.50
CA PHE A 18 -9.20 -13.33 0.33
C PHE A 18 -9.72 -12.80 -1.01
N ASN A 19 -9.45 -13.51 -2.12
CA ASN A 19 -9.92 -13.11 -3.44
C ASN A 19 -11.45 -13.19 -3.57
N ARG A 20 -12.11 -14.13 -2.88
CA ARG A 20 -13.58 -14.19 -2.81
C ARG A 20 -14.14 -12.97 -2.09
N LEU A 21 -13.60 -12.61 -0.93
CA LEU A 21 -14.03 -11.45 -0.16
C LEU A 21 -13.74 -10.13 -0.88
N LEU A 22 -12.61 -10.05 -1.59
CA LEU A 22 -12.23 -8.88 -2.40
C LEU A 22 -13.26 -8.52 -3.45
N LYS A 23 -13.95 -9.50 -4.05
CA LYS A 23 -15.02 -9.26 -5.04
C LYS A 23 -16.23 -8.54 -4.44
N ASN A 24 -16.42 -8.62 -3.12
CA ASN A 24 -17.55 -8.01 -2.41
C ASN A 24 -17.18 -6.64 -1.81
N VAL A 25 -15.90 -6.25 -1.83
CA VAL A 25 -15.48 -4.93 -1.35
C VAL A 25 -16.03 -3.87 -2.29
N VAL A 26 -16.61 -2.81 -1.74
CA VAL A 26 -17.01 -1.61 -2.48
C VAL A 26 -16.12 -0.46 -2.04
N LEU A 27 -15.41 0.17 -2.98
CA LEU A 27 -14.56 1.32 -2.68
C LEU A 27 -15.28 2.64 -3.00
N PRO A 28 -14.98 3.72 -2.25
CA PRO A 28 -15.41 5.06 -2.60
C PRO A 28 -15.03 5.50 -4.02
N LEU A 29 -15.85 6.39 -4.60
CA LEU A 29 -15.60 6.97 -5.92
C LEU A 29 -14.26 7.72 -5.96
N GLY A 30 -13.51 7.53 -7.06
CA GLY A 30 -12.21 8.20 -7.29
C GLY A 30 -10.98 7.45 -6.76
N ILE A 31 -11.16 6.26 -6.17
CA ILE A 31 -10.06 5.38 -5.78
C ILE A 31 -9.73 4.43 -6.94
N ASN A 32 -8.44 4.27 -7.24
CA ASN A 32 -7.99 3.32 -8.24
C ASN A 32 -8.27 1.89 -7.77
N TRP A 33 -9.01 1.14 -8.59
CA TRP A 33 -9.31 -0.25 -8.32
C TRP A 33 -8.05 -1.11 -8.37
N VAL A 34 -8.07 -2.21 -7.61
CA VAL A 34 -6.99 -3.19 -7.57
C VAL A 34 -7.39 -4.43 -8.37
N PRO A 35 -6.43 -5.21 -8.88
CA PRO A 35 -6.74 -6.48 -9.54
C PRO A 35 -7.50 -7.42 -8.60
N LEU A 36 -8.51 -8.14 -9.11
CA LEU A 36 -9.28 -9.09 -8.27
C LEU A 36 -8.53 -10.39 -7.98
N ASN A 37 -7.37 -10.59 -8.60
CA ASN A 37 -6.52 -11.77 -8.45
C ASN A 37 -5.17 -11.39 -7.79
N LEU A 38 -5.23 -10.68 -6.67
CA LEU A 38 -4.04 -10.29 -5.92
C LEU A 38 -3.21 -11.51 -5.53
N GLY A 39 -1.89 -11.41 -5.70
CA GLY A 39 -0.94 -12.49 -5.39
C GLY A 39 -0.69 -13.50 -6.52
N GLU A 40 -1.29 -13.33 -7.70
CA GLU A 40 -1.00 -14.19 -8.86
C GLU A 40 0.14 -13.63 -9.73
N VAL A 41 1.05 -14.51 -10.13
CA VAL A 41 2.23 -14.20 -10.98
C VAL A 41 1.83 -13.51 -12.30
N ARG A 42 0.63 -13.79 -12.81
CA ARG A 42 0.15 -13.32 -14.11
C ARG A 42 -0.13 -11.81 -14.19
N HIS A 43 -0.22 -11.07 -13.06
CA HIS A 43 -0.72 -9.69 -13.07
C HIS A 43 0.37 -8.60 -13.06
N GLY A 44 1.65 -8.99 -13.03
CA GLY A 44 2.76 -8.03 -12.99
C GLY A 44 2.86 -7.25 -11.68
N LYS A 45 3.63 -6.16 -11.67
CA LYS A 45 3.91 -5.36 -10.47
C LYS A 45 2.77 -4.39 -10.16
N LEU A 46 2.32 -4.37 -8.91
CA LEU A 46 1.35 -3.39 -8.42
C LEU A 46 1.98 -1.98 -8.40
N LYS A 47 1.20 -0.98 -8.83
CA LYS A 47 1.59 0.43 -8.74
C LYS A 47 1.46 0.93 -7.31
N ALA A 48 2.21 1.97 -6.96
CA ALA A 48 2.17 2.55 -5.61
C ALA A 48 0.75 2.99 -5.20
N ALA A 49 -0.07 3.48 -6.14
CA ALA A 49 -1.44 3.89 -5.85
C ALA A 49 -2.36 2.68 -5.52
N GLN A 50 -2.09 1.52 -6.11
CA GLN A 50 -2.80 0.28 -5.81
C GLN A 50 -2.39 -0.26 -4.44
N TRP A 51 -1.10 -0.22 -4.10
CA TRP A 51 -0.63 -0.55 -2.75
C TRP A 51 -1.30 0.31 -1.68
N LYS A 52 -1.43 1.62 -1.92
CA LYS A 52 -2.20 2.52 -1.06
C LYS A 52 -3.64 2.04 -0.89
N THR A 53 -4.34 1.71 -1.98
CA THR A 53 -5.72 1.20 -1.90
C THR A 53 -5.80 -0.08 -1.05
N ILE A 54 -4.84 -0.99 -1.23
CA ILE A 54 -4.79 -2.27 -0.52
C ILE A 54 -4.68 -2.05 1.00
N PHE A 55 -3.68 -1.29 1.44
CA PHE A 55 -3.39 -1.13 2.87
C PHE A 55 -4.35 -0.20 3.61
N ILE A 56 -4.99 0.74 2.91
CA ILE A 56 -5.89 1.72 3.52
C ILE A 56 -7.33 1.23 3.56
N TYR A 57 -7.80 0.56 2.52
CA TYR A 57 -9.22 0.19 2.40
C TYR A 57 -9.43 -1.32 2.46
N ILE A 58 -8.66 -2.09 1.69
CA ILE A 58 -8.99 -3.51 1.46
C ILE A 58 -8.58 -4.38 2.64
N ILE A 59 -7.32 -4.31 3.06
CA ILE A 59 -6.79 -5.12 4.15
C ILE A 59 -7.57 -4.88 5.46
N PRO A 60 -7.86 -3.64 5.87
CA PRO A 60 -8.66 -3.39 7.08
C PRO A 60 -10.10 -3.92 7.02
N LEU A 61 -10.65 -4.19 5.85
CA LEU A 61 -11.98 -4.78 5.69
C LEU A 61 -11.92 -6.31 5.66
N ILE A 62 -11.03 -6.87 4.84
CA ILE A 62 -10.99 -8.32 4.58
C ILE A 62 -10.33 -9.09 5.72
N ILE A 63 -9.25 -8.58 6.30
CA ILE A 63 -8.49 -9.34 7.29
C ILE A 63 -9.27 -9.60 8.59
N PRO A 64 -10.02 -8.63 9.16
CA PRO A 64 -10.91 -8.91 10.28
C PRO A 64 -11.97 -9.97 9.95
N GLU A 65 -12.61 -9.87 8.78
CA GLU A 65 -13.61 -10.85 8.31
C GLU A 65 -13.03 -12.28 8.23
N MET A 66 -11.78 -12.42 7.78
CA MET A 66 -11.12 -13.72 7.70
C MET A 66 -10.65 -14.26 9.05
N LEU A 67 -10.24 -13.40 9.98
CA LEU A 67 -9.55 -13.82 11.21
C LEU A 67 -10.46 -13.83 12.45
N VAL A 68 -11.55 -13.07 12.45
CA VAL A 68 -12.53 -12.96 13.53
C VAL A 68 -13.77 -13.78 13.17
N LEU A 69 -13.70 -15.10 13.39
CA LEU A 69 -14.80 -16.01 13.07
C LEU A 69 -15.98 -15.94 14.05
N ASP A 70 -15.68 -15.57 15.29
CA ASP A 70 -16.65 -15.40 16.38
C ASP A 70 -16.20 -14.20 17.19
N VAL A 71 -17.00 -13.13 17.12
CA VAL A 71 -16.71 -11.85 17.78
C VAL A 71 -16.83 -11.98 19.29
N ASP A 72 -17.79 -12.76 19.78
CA ASP A 72 -18.08 -12.91 21.21
C ASP A 72 -17.01 -13.75 21.91
N ASN A 73 -16.43 -14.70 21.20
CA ASN A 73 -15.37 -15.58 21.73
C ASN A 73 -13.96 -15.27 21.18
N PHE A 74 -13.76 -14.07 20.62
CA PHE A 74 -12.49 -13.71 20.02
C PHE A 74 -11.36 -13.57 21.06
N LYS A 75 -10.38 -14.48 20.99
CA LYS A 75 -9.18 -14.44 21.84
C LYS A 75 -8.08 -13.63 21.18
N ALA A 76 -7.84 -12.42 21.66
CA ALA A 76 -6.81 -11.52 21.15
C ALA A 76 -5.36 -12.00 21.36
N THR A 77 -5.15 -13.04 22.17
CA THR A 77 -3.87 -13.73 22.40
C THR A 77 -3.69 -14.98 21.54
N SER A 78 -4.73 -15.41 20.82
CA SER A 78 -4.63 -16.51 19.86
C SER A 78 -3.74 -16.13 18.68
N ASN A 79 -3.25 -17.12 17.93
CA ASN A 79 -2.43 -16.88 16.73
C ASN A 79 -3.11 -15.91 15.74
N ARG A 80 -4.41 -16.09 15.48
CA ARG A 80 -5.21 -15.19 14.63
C ARG A 80 -5.28 -13.77 15.21
N GLY A 81 -5.45 -13.65 16.52
CA GLY A 81 -5.45 -12.36 17.20
C GLY A 81 -4.11 -11.63 17.12
N LEU A 82 -3.00 -12.37 17.20
CA LEU A 82 -1.66 -11.81 17.06
C LEU A 82 -1.39 -11.37 15.61
N ILE A 83 -1.78 -12.17 14.61
CA ILE A 83 -1.68 -11.80 13.18
C ILE A 83 -2.52 -10.55 12.90
N LEU A 84 -3.76 -10.51 13.39
CA LEU A 84 -4.64 -9.34 13.20
C LEU A 84 -4.00 -8.07 13.79
N LYS A 85 -3.45 -8.13 15.01
CA LYS A 85 -2.73 -7.02 15.62
C LYS A 85 -1.48 -6.63 14.83
N ASN A 86 -0.73 -7.60 14.31
CA ASN A 86 0.45 -7.35 13.50
C ASN A 86 0.09 -6.59 12.21
N VAL A 87 -0.91 -7.07 11.47
CA VAL A 87 -1.39 -6.42 10.24
C VAL A 87 -1.95 -5.03 10.54
N ALA A 88 -2.70 -4.86 11.64
CA ALA A 88 -3.25 -3.57 12.05
C ALA A 88 -2.14 -2.52 12.30
N LYS A 89 -1.02 -2.90 12.92
CA LYS A 89 0.15 -2.00 13.09
C LYS A 89 0.70 -1.55 11.74
N LEU A 90 0.83 -2.46 10.78
CA LEU A 90 1.33 -2.12 9.44
C LEU A 90 0.37 -1.20 8.67
N CYS A 91 -0.95 -1.44 8.76
CA CYS A 91 -1.97 -0.53 8.25
C CYS A 91 -1.86 0.86 8.89
N ARG A 92 -1.67 0.93 10.22
CA ARG A 92 -1.50 2.20 10.93
C ARG A 92 -0.24 2.95 10.48
N CYS A 93 0.89 2.27 10.36
CA CYS A 93 2.12 2.84 9.79
C CYS A 93 1.88 3.42 8.39
N THR A 94 1.13 2.70 7.54
CA THR A 94 0.81 3.14 6.18
C THR A 94 -0.09 4.38 6.19
N GLN A 95 -1.09 4.42 7.06
CA GLN A 95 -1.95 5.61 7.23
C GLN A 95 -1.13 6.83 7.64
N ILE A 96 -0.20 6.68 8.58
CA ILE A 96 0.69 7.77 9.02
C ILE A 96 1.56 8.24 7.85
N VAL A 97 2.24 7.34 7.12
CA VAL A 97 3.05 7.69 5.94
C VAL A 97 2.28 8.45 4.87
N LEU A 98 0.98 8.20 4.75
CA LEU A 98 0.12 8.83 3.75
C LEU A 98 -0.56 10.12 4.25
N ALA A 99 -0.33 10.51 5.52
CA ALA A 99 -0.96 11.70 6.09
C ALA A 99 -0.40 12.98 5.45
N LYS A 100 -1.27 13.99 5.33
CA LYS A 100 -0.91 15.28 4.70
C LYS A 100 -0.11 16.20 5.62
N LYS A 101 -0.04 15.89 6.90
CA LYS A 101 0.66 16.63 7.96
C LYS A 101 1.09 15.63 9.01
N TYR A 102 2.23 15.88 9.64
CA TYR A 102 2.73 15.08 10.75
C TYR A 102 2.88 15.93 11.99
N THR A 103 2.50 15.36 13.12
CA THR A 103 2.90 15.82 14.45
C THR A 103 4.08 15.00 14.96
N THR A 104 4.75 15.48 16.00
CA THR A 104 5.80 14.69 16.68
C THR A 104 5.24 13.39 17.27
N ALA A 105 3.96 13.39 17.67
CA ALA A 105 3.27 12.20 18.15
C ALA A 105 3.08 11.16 17.02
N ASP A 106 2.67 11.58 15.82
CA ASP A 106 2.49 10.67 14.68
C ASP A 106 3.81 9.98 14.29
N ILE A 107 4.92 10.73 14.28
CA ILE A 107 6.24 10.19 13.94
C ILE A 107 6.69 9.15 14.99
N LYS A 108 6.46 9.45 16.27
CA LYS A 108 6.75 8.51 17.36
C LYS A 108 5.84 7.28 17.31
N GLU A 109 4.56 7.47 16.97
CA GLU A 109 3.61 6.38 16.80
C GLU A 109 4.05 5.44 15.68
N PHE A 110 4.48 5.99 14.53
CA PHE A 110 5.02 5.18 13.44
C PHE A 110 6.20 4.32 13.91
N GLN A 111 7.17 4.91 14.63
CA GLN A 111 8.33 4.17 15.16
C GLN A 111 7.90 2.99 16.02
N VAL A 112 7.07 3.24 17.04
CA VAL A 112 6.61 2.20 17.97
C VAL A 112 5.81 1.12 17.24
N MET A 113 4.90 1.51 16.35
CA MET A 113 4.08 0.54 15.60
C MET A 113 4.91 -0.30 14.65
N TYR A 114 5.90 0.30 13.97
CA TYR A 114 6.74 -0.41 13.02
C TYR A 114 7.73 -1.37 13.71
N ASP A 115 8.32 -0.95 14.83
CA ASP A 115 9.15 -1.82 15.66
C ASP A 115 8.36 -3.00 16.21
N HIS A 116 7.16 -2.73 16.75
CA HIS A 116 6.26 -3.78 17.22
C HIS A 116 5.76 -4.69 16.10
N TYR A 117 5.59 -4.18 14.87
CA TYR A 117 5.28 -4.99 13.69
C TYR A 117 6.45 -5.94 13.44
N ASN A 118 7.66 -5.42 13.24
CA ASN A 118 8.86 -6.22 12.94
C ASN A 118 9.13 -7.30 14.01
N TYR A 119 9.07 -6.94 15.29
CA TYR A 119 9.27 -7.87 16.40
C TYR A 119 8.26 -9.02 16.34
N THR A 120 6.97 -8.71 16.25
CA THR A 120 5.93 -9.75 16.18
C THR A 120 5.92 -10.52 14.87
N SER A 121 6.31 -9.91 13.74
CA SER A 121 6.40 -10.60 12.45
C SER A 121 7.46 -11.69 12.48
N LYS A 122 8.60 -11.45 13.15
CA LYS A 122 9.64 -12.46 13.34
C LYS A 122 9.12 -13.70 14.08
N GLU A 123 8.32 -13.49 15.12
CA GLU A 123 7.76 -14.58 15.94
C GLU A 123 6.58 -15.30 15.24
N LEU A 124 5.78 -14.58 14.45
CA LEU A 124 4.59 -15.13 13.79
C LEU A 124 4.90 -15.84 12.47
N PHE A 125 5.91 -15.37 11.75
CA PHE A 125 6.26 -15.85 10.43
C PHE A 125 7.69 -16.40 10.45
N ASN A 126 7.82 -17.66 10.87
CA ASN A 126 9.10 -18.38 10.84
C ASN A 126 9.74 -18.28 9.45
N ASP A 127 11.06 -18.05 9.41
CA ASP A 127 11.87 -17.89 8.19
C ASP A 127 11.54 -16.66 7.30
N SER A 128 10.90 -15.62 7.83
CA SER A 128 10.70 -14.38 7.06
C SER A 128 12.05 -13.73 6.71
N ARG A 129 12.38 -13.68 5.41
CA ARG A 129 13.58 -12.98 4.94
C ARG A 129 13.41 -11.47 5.13
N VAL A 130 14.35 -10.84 5.84
CA VAL A 130 14.41 -9.38 5.93
C VAL A 130 14.79 -8.81 4.57
N LEU A 131 13.80 -8.25 3.87
CA LEU A 131 13.99 -7.55 2.60
C LEU A 131 14.50 -6.13 2.82
N PRO A 132 15.23 -5.52 1.86
CA PRO A 132 15.71 -4.13 1.95
C PRO A 132 14.63 -3.12 2.33
N ASN A 133 13.39 -3.32 1.86
CA ASN A 133 12.26 -2.45 2.20
C ASN A 133 11.98 -2.38 3.71
N HIS A 134 12.23 -3.46 4.46
CA HIS A 134 12.09 -3.44 5.92
C HIS A 134 13.14 -2.52 6.55
N HIS A 135 14.36 -2.54 6.02
CA HIS A 135 15.43 -1.64 6.48
C HIS A 135 15.14 -0.19 6.10
N TYR A 136 14.73 0.09 4.85
CA TYR A 136 14.40 1.45 4.41
C TYR A 136 13.28 2.07 5.24
N ALA A 137 12.29 1.28 5.64
CA ALA A 137 11.20 1.76 6.47
C ALA A 137 11.62 2.19 7.88
N LEU A 138 12.77 1.73 8.40
CA LEU A 138 13.32 2.20 9.69
C LEU A 138 13.76 3.67 9.64
N HIS A 139 14.07 4.18 8.44
CA HIS A 139 14.50 5.57 8.22
C HIS A 139 13.33 6.54 7.98
N ILE A 140 12.11 6.03 7.75
CA ILE A 140 10.90 6.84 7.54
C ILE A 140 10.70 7.91 8.62
N PRO A 141 10.85 7.64 9.92
CA PRO A 141 10.67 8.65 10.97
C PRO A 141 11.61 9.85 10.83
N GLU A 142 12.85 9.61 10.42
CA GLU A 142 13.83 10.68 10.18
C GLU A 142 13.47 11.48 8.94
N GLN A 143 13.09 10.79 7.86
CA GLN A 143 12.58 11.42 6.64
C GLN A 143 11.35 12.30 6.93
N MET A 144 10.42 11.84 7.77
CA MET A 144 9.25 12.61 8.19
C MET A 144 9.63 13.88 8.97
N ARG A 145 10.65 13.81 9.84
CA ARG A 145 11.14 14.99 10.59
C ARG A 145 11.80 16.00 9.66
N TYR A 146 12.54 15.53 8.66
CA TYR A 146 13.36 16.38 7.80
C TYR A 146 12.56 16.99 6.64
N TRP A 147 11.73 16.18 5.96
CA TRP A 147 10.95 16.60 4.78
C TRP A 147 9.49 16.93 5.08
N GLY A 148 8.98 16.57 6.25
CA GLY A 148 7.55 16.64 6.53
C GLY A 148 6.77 15.57 5.74
N PRO A 149 5.52 15.85 5.32
CA PRO A 149 4.63 14.90 4.64
C PRO A 149 5.27 14.18 3.44
N LEU A 150 5.44 12.86 3.54
CA LEU A 150 6.17 12.07 2.53
C LEU A 150 5.44 12.00 1.19
N MET A 151 4.11 12.13 1.20
CA MET A 151 3.31 12.23 -0.02
C MET A 151 3.62 13.48 -0.85
N ALA A 152 4.22 14.53 -0.26
CA ALA A 152 4.61 15.72 -0.99
C ALA A 152 5.95 15.54 -1.73
N VAL A 153 6.82 14.65 -1.24
CA VAL A 153 8.14 14.35 -1.82
C VAL A 153 8.19 13.01 -2.55
N SER A 154 7.08 12.29 -2.59
CA SER A 154 6.97 11.01 -3.29
C SER A 154 6.95 11.18 -4.80
N GLU A 155 7.46 10.17 -5.52
CA GLU A 155 7.41 10.09 -6.98
C GLU A 155 5.98 9.91 -7.56
N PHE A 156 4.93 9.92 -6.73
CA PHE A 156 3.54 9.78 -7.19
C PHE A 156 3.15 10.84 -8.25
N ALA A 157 3.67 12.06 -8.12
CA ALA A 157 3.44 13.12 -9.08
C ALA A 157 4.15 12.82 -10.41
N ASP A 158 5.40 12.35 -10.34
CA ASP A 158 6.24 12.08 -11.50
C ASP A 158 5.81 10.81 -12.24
N GLU A 159 5.41 9.75 -11.53
CA GLU A 159 4.80 8.56 -12.14
C GLU A 159 3.51 8.92 -12.90
N ARG A 160 2.71 9.84 -12.35
CA ARG A 160 1.50 10.33 -13.02
C ARG A 160 1.84 11.14 -14.25
N LEU A 161 2.82 12.04 -14.15
CA LEU A 161 3.32 12.81 -15.28
C LEU A 161 3.86 11.89 -16.39
N ASN A 162 4.68 10.91 -16.05
CA ASN A 162 5.19 9.90 -16.98
C ASN A 162 4.04 9.15 -17.66
N GLY A 163 3.03 8.73 -16.91
CA GLY A 163 1.84 8.10 -17.48
C GLY A 163 1.01 9.02 -18.40
N MET A 164 0.98 10.33 -18.14
CA MET A 164 0.37 11.31 -19.04
C MET A 164 1.22 11.48 -20.31
N LEU A 165 2.54 11.60 -20.17
CA LEU A 165 3.48 11.75 -21.28
C LEU A 165 3.47 10.52 -22.20
N GLN A 166 3.42 9.30 -21.65
CA GLN A 166 3.30 8.07 -22.44
C GLN A 166 2.02 8.00 -23.29
N LYS A 167 0.96 8.71 -22.90
CA LYS A 167 -0.31 8.78 -23.66
C LYS A 167 -0.29 9.84 -24.76
N VAL A 168 0.76 10.67 -24.82
CA VAL A 168 0.95 11.60 -25.94
C VAL A 168 1.38 10.80 -27.15
N LYS A 169 0.56 10.79 -28.20
CA LYS A 169 0.93 10.19 -29.48
C LYS A 169 2.06 11.01 -30.08
N THR A 170 3.27 10.44 -30.12
CA THR A 170 4.45 11.12 -30.65
C THR A 170 4.55 11.05 -32.18
N ASN A 171 3.72 10.23 -32.85
CA ASN A 171 3.54 10.11 -34.32
C ASN A 171 4.79 10.34 -35.20
N HIS A 172 5.99 10.07 -34.66
CA HIS A 172 7.29 10.40 -35.26
C HIS A 172 7.44 11.85 -35.76
N ARG A 173 6.64 12.79 -35.25
CA ARG A 173 6.71 14.22 -35.56
C ARG A 173 7.32 14.99 -34.40
N THR A 174 8.61 14.76 -34.20
CA THR A 174 9.38 15.27 -33.06
C THR A 174 9.34 16.80 -32.95
N SER A 175 9.27 17.50 -34.09
CA SER A 175 9.20 18.96 -34.17
C SER A 175 7.86 19.57 -33.75
N GLU A 176 6.78 18.79 -33.67
CA GLU A 176 5.43 19.26 -33.31
C GLU A 176 5.02 18.84 -31.88
N MET A 177 5.88 18.08 -31.19
CA MET A 177 5.60 17.56 -29.84
C MET A 177 5.50 18.69 -28.81
N ASP A 178 6.41 19.66 -28.85
CA ASP A 178 6.48 20.73 -27.85
C ASP A 178 5.19 21.57 -27.83
N GLY A 179 4.69 21.93 -29.01
CA GLY A 179 3.41 22.65 -29.15
C GLY A 179 2.21 21.82 -28.69
N THR A 180 2.22 20.51 -28.94
CA THR A 180 1.14 19.60 -28.53
C THR A 180 1.09 19.38 -27.02
N ILE A 181 2.26 19.24 -26.38
CA ILE A 181 2.40 19.09 -24.93
C ILE A 181 1.93 20.37 -24.23
N MET A 182 2.43 21.53 -24.66
CA MET A 182 2.05 22.85 -24.12
C MET A 182 0.55 23.11 -24.23
N THR A 183 -0.05 22.83 -25.39
CA THR A 183 -1.48 23.10 -25.65
C THR A 183 -2.42 22.20 -24.83
N ARG A 184 -2.01 20.96 -24.53
CA ARG A 184 -2.82 20.00 -23.76
C ARG A 184 -2.65 20.13 -22.25
N HIS A 185 -1.46 20.48 -21.76
CA HIS A 185 -1.14 20.43 -20.34
C HIS A 185 -1.13 21.83 -19.67
N HIS A 186 -1.04 22.91 -20.46
CA HIS A 186 -1.17 24.29 -19.99
C HIS A 186 -2.21 25.06 -20.84
N PRO A 187 -3.52 24.89 -20.56
CA PRO A 187 -4.59 25.49 -21.37
C PRO A 187 -4.53 27.02 -21.45
N GLY A 188 -3.94 27.68 -20.44
CA GLY A 188 -3.76 29.13 -20.37
C GLY A 188 -2.68 29.69 -21.30
N CYS A 189 -1.91 28.84 -21.97
CA CYS A 189 -0.90 29.24 -22.94
C CYS A 189 -1.41 29.16 -24.39
N ARG A 190 -2.74 29.24 -24.60
CA ARG A 190 -3.34 29.39 -25.93
C ARG A 190 -3.52 30.88 -26.26
N ARG A 191 -2.60 31.37 -27.09
CA ARG A 191 -2.54 32.68 -27.76
C ARG A 191 -1.96 33.84 -26.94
N LEU A 192 -0.70 34.13 -27.22
CA LEU A 192 -0.35 35.40 -27.86
C LEU A 192 -0.06 35.11 -29.33
#